data_AF-A0A9P3CDV2-F1
#
_entry.id   AF-A0A9P3CDV2-F1
#
_cell.length_a   1.000
_cell.length_b   1.000
_cell.length_c   1.000
_cell.angle_alpha   90.00
_cell.angle_beta   90.00
_cell.angle_gamma   90.00
#
_symmetry.space_group_name_H-M   'P 1'
#
loop_
_entity.id
_entity.type
_entity.pdbx_description
1 polymer ?
#
loop_
_entity_poly.entity_id
_entity_poly.type
_entity_poly.pdbx_seq_one_letter_code
_entity_poly.pdbx_strand_id
1 'polypeptide(L)'
;MSPNTMSPTKQEQHEAEDTLALRERLEGLPQELYNEIYNLTFTAESKIRFFYKFSNRLVSPTIGGSETMIEKRLVRNQLFSHLLHVDRASRVQFAKSHFGQGSILVTFGWQDLLCVLSAVQKDHRPLLRLYVRGPWCEELDEFRQGGFTARCQREGFDGLEEVLVFTGLIEVLEDEFDCE
;
A
#
# COMPACT_ATOMS: atom_id res chain seq x y z
N MET A 1 19.44 -38.33 -15.81
CA MET A 1 17.99 -38.19 -15.61
C MET A 1 17.60 -36.82 -16.13
N SER A 2 16.89 -36.77 -17.25
CA SER A 2 16.52 -35.52 -17.91
C SER A 2 15.26 -34.93 -17.26
N PRO A 3 15.17 -33.61 -17.07
CA PRO A 3 13.97 -32.98 -16.55
C PRO A 3 12.90 -32.98 -17.65
N ASN A 4 11.69 -33.41 -17.27
CA ASN A 4 10.54 -33.48 -18.15
C ASN A 4 9.99 -32.06 -18.34
N THR A 5 10.21 -31.46 -19.51
CA THR A 5 9.68 -30.15 -19.88
C THR A 5 8.18 -30.30 -20.18
N MET A 6 7.31 -29.96 -19.23
CA MET A 6 5.88 -29.85 -19.49
C MET A 6 5.63 -28.71 -20.49
N SER A 7 4.90 -29.02 -21.55
CA SER A 7 4.57 -28.08 -22.63
C SER A 7 3.54 -27.04 -22.15
N PRO A 8 3.78 -25.73 -22.35
CA PRO A 8 2.92 -24.64 -21.85
C PRO A 8 1.54 -24.52 -22.52
N THR A 9 1.31 -25.23 -23.63
CA THR A 9 0.18 -24.99 -24.53
C THR A 9 -1.21 -25.39 -24.02
N LYS A 10 -1.32 -26.26 -23.00
CA LYS A 10 -2.62 -26.71 -22.47
C LYS A 10 -3.15 -25.85 -21.32
N GLN A 11 -2.27 -25.13 -20.62
CA GLN A 11 -2.64 -24.35 -19.44
C GLN A 11 -3.27 -23.01 -19.84
N GLU A 12 -2.72 -22.35 -20.86
CA GLU A 12 -3.22 -21.06 -21.38
C GLU A 12 -4.61 -21.19 -22.02
N GLN A 13 -4.93 -22.34 -22.64
CA GLN A 13 -6.24 -22.57 -23.24
C GLN A 13 -7.34 -22.75 -22.20
N HIS A 14 -7.05 -23.43 -21.08
CA HIS A 14 -8.01 -23.64 -20.00
C HIS A 14 -8.34 -22.34 -19.26
N GLU A 15 -7.34 -21.49 -19.00
CA GLU A 15 -7.55 -20.18 -18.35
C GLU A 15 -8.38 -19.22 -19.24
N ALA A 16 -8.18 -19.26 -20.56
CA ALA A 16 -8.96 -18.45 -21.48
C ALA A 16 -10.46 -18.86 -21.51
N GLU A 17 -10.75 -20.16 -21.47
CA GLU A 17 -12.13 -20.65 -21.38
C GLU A 17 -12.78 -20.30 -20.03
N ASP A 18 -12.03 -20.41 -18.93
CA ASP A 18 -12.52 -20.05 -17.60
C ASP A 18 -12.83 -18.55 -17.46
N THR A 19 -12.01 -17.67 -18.05
CA THR A 19 -12.25 -16.22 -18.02
C THR A 19 -13.48 -15.80 -18.83
N LEU A 20 -13.73 -16.42 -19.98
CA LEU A 20 -14.94 -16.18 -20.77
C LEU A 20 -16.19 -16.66 -20.05
N ALA A 21 -16.15 -17.87 -19.48
CA ALA A 21 -17.27 -18.41 -18.70
C ALA A 21 -17.57 -17.56 -17.46
N LEU A 22 -16.55 -17.03 -16.79
CA LEU A 22 -16.72 -16.10 -15.67
C LEU A 22 -17.39 -14.80 -16.12
N ARG A 23 -16.96 -14.24 -17.25
CA ARG A 23 -17.52 -13.00 -17.79
C ARG A 23 -19.01 -13.14 -18.10
N GLU A 24 -19.41 -14.22 -18.80
CA GLU A 24 -20.83 -14.47 -19.11
C GLU A 24 -21.67 -14.58 -17.83
N ARG A 25 -21.14 -15.21 -16.79
CA ARG A 25 -21.82 -15.32 -15.50
C ARG A 25 -21.96 -13.97 -14.80
N LEU A 26 -20.94 -13.11 -14.86
CA LEU A 26 -20.99 -11.77 -14.29
C LEU A 26 -21.96 -10.85 -15.03
N GLU A 27 -22.04 -10.94 -16.36
CA GLU A 27 -22.98 -10.16 -17.18
C GLU A 27 -24.44 -10.57 -16.96
N GLY A 28 -24.70 -11.80 -16.54
CA GLY A 28 -26.03 -12.30 -16.20
C GLY A 28 -26.52 -11.96 -14.78
N LEU A 29 -25.70 -11.31 -13.94
CA LEU A 29 -26.09 -10.98 -12.58
C LEU A 29 -27.05 -9.78 -12.52
N PRO A 30 -27.97 -9.74 -11.55
CA PRO A 30 -28.63 -8.51 -11.15
C PRO A 30 -27.61 -7.42 -10.84
N GLN A 31 -27.88 -6.19 -11.29
CA GLN A 31 -26.95 -5.06 -11.16
C GLN A 31 -26.50 -4.81 -9.71
N GLU A 32 -27.37 -5.06 -8.73
CA GLU A 32 -27.07 -4.94 -7.30
C GLU A 32 -25.94 -5.88 -6.88
N LEU A 33 -26.00 -7.14 -7.28
CA LEU A 33 -24.97 -8.14 -6.99
C LEU A 33 -23.67 -7.85 -7.73
N TYR A 34 -23.76 -7.40 -8.99
CA TYR A 34 -22.59 -6.96 -9.73
C TYR A 34 -21.89 -5.81 -9.00
N ASN A 35 -22.64 -4.80 -8.57
CA ASN A 35 -22.10 -3.65 -7.84
C ASN A 35 -21.49 -4.07 -6.49
N GLU A 36 -22.10 -5.03 -5.79
CA GLU A 36 -21.56 -5.55 -4.53
C GLU A 36 -20.24 -6.29 -4.75
N ILE A 37 -20.17 -7.21 -5.71
CA ILE A 37 -18.93 -7.91 -6.08
C ILE A 37 -17.85 -6.90 -6.50
N TYR A 38 -18.22 -5.92 -7.31
CA TYR A 38 -17.33 -4.86 -7.77
C TYR A 38 -16.77 -4.07 -6.59
N ASN A 39 -17.63 -3.62 -5.67
CA ASN A 39 -17.22 -2.90 -4.47
C ASN A 39 -16.32 -3.76 -3.58
N LEU A 40 -16.64 -5.03 -3.36
CA LEU A 40 -15.82 -5.94 -2.56
C LEU A 40 -14.44 -6.19 -3.20
N THR A 41 -14.38 -6.24 -4.53
CA THR A 41 -13.14 -6.50 -5.28
C THR A 41 -12.22 -5.27 -5.30
N PHE A 42 -12.79 -4.09 -5.49
CA PHE A 42 -12.05 -2.83 -5.65
C PHE A 42 -12.01 -1.96 -4.39
N THR A 43 -12.43 -2.49 -3.25
CA THR A 43 -12.23 -1.85 -1.94
C THR A 43 -11.17 -2.64 -1.19
N ALA A 44 -10.04 -2.00 -0.93
CA ALA A 44 -8.99 -2.58 -0.10
C ALA A 44 -9.36 -2.43 1.38
N GLU A 45 -9.01 -3.44 2.16
CA GLU A 45 -8.99 -3.33 3.62
C GLU A 45 -7.90 -2.33 4.06
N SER A 46 -8.23 -1.53 5.08
CA SER A 46 -7.30 -0.58 5.69
C SER A 46 -6.12 -1.30 6.34
N LYS A 47 -4.89 -0.91 5.96
CA LYS A 47 -3.66 -1.57 6.40
C LYS A 47 -2.57 -0.58 6.77
N ILE A 48 -1.75 -0.98 7.72
CA ILE A 48 -0.52 -0.28 8.11
C ILE A 48 0.62 -0.93 7.33
N ARG A 49 1.25 -0.19 6.42
CA ARG A 49 2.23 -0.73 5.48
C ARG A 49 3.62 -0.27 5.84
N PHE A 50 4.47 -1.20 6.27
CA PHE A 50 5.86 -0.93 6.56
C PHE A 50 6.69 -1.18 5.31
N PHE A 51 7.38 -0.15 4.84
CA PHE A 51 8.30 -0.23 3.73
C PHE A 51 9.72 0.09 4.19
N TYR A 52 10.60 -0.90 4.10
CA TYR A 52 12.00 -0.78 4.45
C TYR A 52 12.85 -1.65 3.54
N LYS A 53 13.92 -1.10 3.00
CA LYS A 53 14.88 -1.89 2.23
C LYS A 53 15.67 -2.78 3.20
N PHE A 54 15.52 -4.09 3.06
CA PHE A 54 16.18 -5.11 3.89
C PHE A 54 17.71 -5.02 3.90
N SER A 55 18.32 -4.31 2.94
CA SER A 55 19.76 -4.42 2.67
C SER A 55 20.66 -4.02 3.84
N ASN A 56 20.18 -3.24 4.82
CA ASN A 56 21.04 -2.72 5.90
C ASN A 56 20.52 -3.00 7.32
N ARG A 57 19.43 -3.76 7.51
CA ARG A 57 18.87 -4.00 8.84
C ARG A 57 18.88 -5.50 9.17
N LEU A 58 19.70 -5.88 10.15
CA LEU A 58 19.75 -7.24 10.72
C LEU A 58 18.45 -7.62 11.46
N VAL A 59 17.62 -6.63 11.79
CA VAL A 59 16.39 -6.80 12.56
C VAL A 59 15.24 -6.14 11.81
N SER A 60 14.20 -6.90 11.51
CA SER A 60 12.93 -6.34 11.00
C SER A 60 12.41 -5.33 12.02
N PRO A 61 11.99 -4.12 11.60
CA PRO A 61 11.40 -3.17 12.52
C PRO A 61 10.16 -3.82 13.18
N THR A 62 10.29 -4.08 14.47
CA THR A 62 9.19 -4.49 15.33
C THR A 62 8.53 -3.26 15.91
N ILE A 63 7.21 -3.33 16.01
CA ILE A 63 6.42 -2.48 16.88
C ILE A 63 6.47 -3.21 18.22
N GLY A 64 7.07 -2.61 19.25
CA GLY A 64 7.17 -3.27 20.56
C GLY A 64 5.80 -3.23 21.23
N GLY A 65 5.16 -4.38 21.39
CA GLY A 65 3.82 -4.47 22.00
C GLY A 65 3.06 -5.69 21.48
N SER A 66 2.78 -6.63 22.37
CA SER A 66 2.06 -7.90 22.18
C SER A 66 0.77 -7.81 21.35
N GLU A 67 0.59 -8.69 20.34
CA GLU A 67 -0.70 -9.15 19.78
C GLU A 67 -1.83 -8.10 19.62
N THR A 68 -1.49 -6.86 19.31
CA THR A 68 -2.47 -5.78 19.19
C THR A 68 -3.24 -5.89 17.87
N MET A 69 -4.43 -5.26 17.79
CA MET A 69 -5.19 -5.11 16.54
C MET A 69 -4.33 -4.52 15.41
N ILE A 70 -3.35 -3.69 15.78
CA ILE A 70 -2.34 -3.10 14.90
C ILE A 70 -1.51 -4.19 14.18
N GLU A 71 -1.09 -5.25 14.88
CA GLU A 71 -0.31 -6.34 14.25
C GLU A 71 -1.10 -7.08 13.17
N LYS A 72 -2.43 -7.21 13.33
CA LYS A 72 -3.30 -7.84 12.31
C LYS A 72 -3.42 -7.02 11.04
N ARG A 73 -3.38 -5.68 11.17
CA ARG A 73 -3.43 -4.73 10.04
C ARG A 73 -2.05 -4.46 9.44
N LEU A 74 -0.98 -4.89 10.10
CA LEU A 74 0.40 -4.63 9.70
C LEU A 74 0.84 -5.52 8.55
N VAL A 75 1.28 -4.90 7.47
CA VAL A 75 1.85 -5.55 6.30
C VAL A 75 3.25 -5.03 6.05
N ARG A 76 4.22 -5.95 5.88
CA ARG A 76 5.64 -5.60 5.71
C ARG A 76 6.09 -5.87 4.28
N ASN A 77 6.68 -4.86 3.64
CA ASN A 77 7.31 -4.93 2.32
C ASN A 77 6.47 -5.55 1.21
N GLN A 78 5.14 -5.54 1.35
CA GLN A 78 4.25 -5.93 0.28
C GLN A 78 4.15 -4.76 -0.69
N LEU A 79 4.72 -4.96 -1.88
CA LEU A 79 4.57 -4.04 -3.00
C LEU A 79 3.10 -3.88 -3.38
N PHE A 80 2.77 -2.77 -4.03
CA PHE A 80 1.40 -2.40 -4.35
C PHE A 80 0.65 -3.51 -5.10
N SER A 81 -0.64 -3.66 -4.81
CA SER A 81 -1.47 -4.69 -5.41
C SER A 81 -1.51 -4.56 -6.93
N HIS A 82 -1.54 -5.71 -7.62
CA HIS A 82 -1.77 -5.81 -9.07
C HIS A 82 -3.08 -5.14 -9.51
N LEU A 83 -4.02 -4.93 -8.57
CA LEU A 83 -5.28 -4.20 -8.80
C LEU A 83 -5.09 -2.70 -9.10
N LEU A 84 -3.87 -2.16 -9.06
CA LEU A 84 -3.59 -0.83 -9.63
C LEU A 84 -3.46 -0.84 -11.16
N HIS A 85 -3.56 -2.01 -11.80
CA HIS A 85 -3.41 -2.17 -13.26
C HIS A 85 -4.75 -2.38 -14.00
N VAL A 86 -5.87 -2.27 -13.30
CA VAL A 86 -7.23 -2.39 -13.89
C VAL A 86 -7.66 -1.11 -14.61
N ASP A 87 -8.90 -1.08 -15.09
CA ASP A 87 -9.47 0.11 -15.74
C ASP A 87 -9.41 1.35 -14.84
N ARG A 88 -9.51 2.52 -15.46
CA ARG A 88 -9.27 3.81 -14.79
C ARG A 88 -10.22 4.05 -13.61
N ALA A 89 -11.49 3.66 -13.71
CA ALA A 89 -12.47 3.91 -12.64
C ALA A 89 -12.20 3.00 -11.44
N SER A 90 -12.04 1.70 -11.69
CA SER A 90 -11.72 0.71 -10.67
C SER A 90 -10.39 1.00 -9.98
N ARG A 91 -9.39 1.46 -10.73
CA ARG A 91 -8.09 1.86 -10.18
C ARG A 91 -8.21 3.02 -9.20
N VAL A 92 -9.03 4.03 -9.50
CA VAL A 92 -9.25 5.18 -8.61
C VAL A 92 -9.97 4.73 -7.34
N GLN A 93 -10.99 3.87 -7.45
CA GLN A 93 -11.70 3.34 -6.29
C GLN A 93 -10.77 2.51 -5.38
N PHE A 94 -9.98 1.62 -5.99
CA PHE A 94 -9.00 0.84 -5.25
C PHE A 94 -7.91 1.71 -4.64
N ALA A 95 -7.37 2.69 -5.36
CA ALA A 95 -6.34 3.58 -4.83
C ALA A 95 -6.85 4.40 -3.62
N LYS A 96 -8.11 4.86 -3.66
CA LYS A 96 -8.72 5.61 -2.54
C LYS A 96 -8.84 4.78 -1.26
N SER A 97 -9.24 3.52 -1.37
CA SER A 97 -9.34 2.62 -0.20
C SER A 97 -7.96 2.07 0.23
N HIS A 98 -7.06 1.82 -0.72
CA HIS A 98 -5.76 1.22 -0.48
C HIS A 98 -4.73 2.21 0.10
N PHE A 99 -4.80 3.49 -0.30
CA PHE A 99 -3.90 4.53 0.19
C PHE A 99 -4.57 5.48 1.18
N GLY A 100 -5.87 5.73 1.02
CA GLY A 100 -6.67 6.52 1.94
C GLY A 100 -7.48 5.67 2.91
N GLN A 101 -8.57 6.25 3.45
CA GLN A 101 -9.55 5.57 4.31
C GLN A 101 -8.92 4.77 5.47
N GLY A 102 -7.99 5.40 6.18
CA GLY A 102 -7.33 4.81 7.34
C GLY A 102 -6.12 3.93 7.01
N SER A 103 -5.79 3.71 5.73
CA SER A 103 -4.51 3.08 5.38
C SER A 103 -3.36 4.04 5.67
N ILE A 104 -2.27 3.50 6.21
CA ILE A 104 -1.07 4.26 6.57
C ILE A 104 0.15 3.60 5.95
N LEU A 105 1.09 4.42 5.45
CA LEU A 105 2.36 3.94 4.96
C LEU A 105 3.50 4.47 5.82
N VAL A 106 4.32 3.57 6.35
CA VAL A 106 5.47 3.87 7.20
C VAL A 106 6.76 3.51 6.47
N THR A 107 7.64 4.48 6.26
CA THR A 107 8.98 4.27 5.67
C THR A 107 10.07 4.44 6.70
N PHE A 108 11.22 3.82 6.45
CA PHE A 108 12.30 3.74 7.43
C PHE A 108 13.53 4.60 7.07
N GLY A 109 13.27 5.81 6.58
CA GLY A 109 14.26 6.82 6.22
C GLY A 109 13.99 7.41 4.83
N TRP A 110 14.87 8.32 4.40
CA TRP A 110 14.69 9.05 3.14
C TRP A 110 14.76 8.14 1.90
N GLN A 111 15.71 7.21 1.85
CA GLN A 111 15.83 6.29 0.71
C GLN A 111 14.59 5.41 0.54
N ASP A 112 14.03 4.89 1.63
CA ASP A 112 12.82 4.08 1.60
C ASP A 112 11.63 4.92 1.12
N LEU A 113 11.52 6.16 1.60
CA LEU A 113 10.53 7.11 1.11
C LEU A 113 10.62 7.34 -0.40
N LEU A 114 11.81 7.60 -0.94
CA LEU A 114 12.01 7.79 -2.38
C LEU A 114 11.60 6.54 -3.18
N CYS A 115 11.96 5.35 -2.70
CA CYS A 115 11.54 4.10 -3.33
C CYS A 115 10.01 3.94 -3.37
N VAL A 116 9.31 4.31 -2.29
CA VAL A 116 7.85 4.28 -2.26
C VAL A 116 7.26 5.30 -3.22
N LEU A 117 7.68 6.56 -3.14
CA LEU A 117 7.10 7.64 -3.94
C LEU A 117 7.38 7.49 -5.45
N SER A 118 8.50 6.86 -5.82
CA SER A 118 8.80 6.52 -7.22
C SER A 118 7.94 5.37 -7.73
N ALA A 119 7.52 4.45 -6.87
CA ALA A 119 6.66 3.33 -7.23
C ALA A 119 5.16 3.68 -7.22
N VAL A 120 4.74 4.73 -6.51
CA VAL A 120 3.35 5.23 -6.52
C VAL A 120 3.12 6.18 -7.71
N GLN A 121 2.03 5.93 -8.46
CA GLN A 121 1.58 6.81 -9.55
C GLN A 121 1.26 8.22 -9.02
N LYS A 122 1.60 9.26 -9.79
CA LYS A 122 1.44 10.67 -9.38
C LYS A 122 0.03 10.99 -8.88
N ASP A 123 -0.98 10.51 -9.59
CA ASP A 123 -2.40 10.76 -9.29
C ASP A 123 -2.84 10.17 -7.94
N HIS A 124 -2.10 9.20 -7.39
CA HIS A 124 -2.43 8.56 -6.11
C HIS A 124 -1.64 9.13 -4.94
N ARG A 125 -0.62 9.97 -5.18
CA ARG A 125 0.21 10.54 -4.11
C ARG A 125 -0.56 11.39 -3.11
N PRO A 126 -1.56 12.20 -3.51
CA PRO A 126 -2.38 12.95 -2.55
C PRO A 126 -3.19 12.07 -1.60
N LEU A 127 -3.40 10.79 -1.95
CA LEU A 127 -4.11 9.85 -1.10
C LEU A 127 -3.21 9.23 -0.03
N LEU A 128 -1.89 9.40 -0.12
CA LEU A 128 -0.95 8.77 0.81
C LEU A 128 -0.93 9.51 2.14
N ARG A 129 -1.23 8.77 3.22
CA ARG A 129 -0.87 9.17 4.59
C ARG A 129 0.48 8.54 4.93
N LEU A 130 1.54 9.34 4.91
CA LEU A 130 2.91 8.84 4.96
C LEU A 130 3.63 9.25 6.24
N TYR A 131 4.26 8.25 6.86
CA TYR A 131 5.00 8.37 8.11
C TYR A 131 6.45 7.96 7.86
N VAL A 132 7.40 8.81 8.22
CA VAL A 132 8.83 8.49 8.08
C VAL A 132 9.43 8.25 9.45
N ARG A 133 10.03 7.07 9.65
CA ARG A 133 10.78 6.69 10.85
C ARG A 133 12.26 6.53 10.51
N GLY A 134 13.17 7.13 11.26
CA GLY A 134 14.61 6.98 10.98
C GLY A 134 15.49 7.34 12.17
N PRO A 135 16.76 6.90 12.18
CA PRO A 135 17.75 7.30 13.20
C PRO A 135 18.05 8.82 13.14
N TRP A 136 17.68 9.49 12.05
CA TRP A 136 17.71 10.95 11.91
C TRP A 136 16.40 11.61 12.33
N CYS A 137 15.42 10.83 12.80
CA CYS A 137 14.08 11.27 13.17
C CYS A 137 13.82 11.08 14.67
N GLU A 138 14.87 11.09 15.49
CA GLU A 138 14.77 10.90 16.95
C GLU A 138 14.15 12.09 17.68
N GLU A 139 13.95 13.21 17.00
CA GLU A 139 13.04 14.30 17.33
C GLU A 139 13.09 15.25 16.13
N LEU A 140 11.92 15.57 15.56
CA LEU A 140 11.84 16.58 14.53
C LEU A 140 11.18 17.83 15.12
N ASP A 141 11.97 18.90 15.21
CA ASP A 141 11.42 20.24 15.24
C ASP A 141 10.72 20.55 13.91
N GLU A 142 9.81 21.53 13.91
CA GLU A 142 9.09 22.01 12.72
C GLU A 142 10.04 22.28 11.53
N PHE A 143 11.28 22.66 11.81
CA PHE A 143 12.32 22.95 10.83
C PHE A 143 12.65 21.74 9.94
N ARG A 144 12.85 20.56 10.54
CA ARG A 144 13.14 19.35 9.76
C ARG A 144 11.92 18.84 9.00
N GLN A 145 10.69 19.07 9.48
CA GLN A 145 9.47 18.69 8.77
C GLN A 145 9.34 19.56 7.51
N GLY A 146 9.56 20.87 7.66
CA GLY A 146 9.69 21.80 6.53
C GLY A 146 10.79 21.37 5.56
N GLY A 147 11.93 20.90 6.05
CA GLY A 147 13.02 20.35 5.23
C GLY A 147 12.62 19.11 4.42
N PHE A 148 11.87 18.19 5.01
CA PHE A 148 11.34 17.01 4.32
C PHE A 148 10.34 17.41 3.23
N THR A 149 9.37 18.25 3.56
CA THR A 149 8.36 18.76 2.61
C THR A 149 9.02 19.51 1.45
N ALA A 150 9.97 20.42 1.73
CA ALA A 150 10.71 21.15 0.71
C ALA A 150 11.55 20.22 -0.16
N ARG A 151 12.14 19.17 0.40
CA ARG A 151 12.90 18.17 -0.36
C ARG A 151 11.99 17.32 -1.25
N CYS A 152 10.82 16.91 -0.77
CA CYS A 152 9.82 16.22 -1.59
C CYS A 152 9.41 17.08 -2.80
N GLN A 153 9.13 18.37 -2.59
CA GLN A 153 8.79 19.30 -3.68
C GLN A 153 9.95 19.44 -4.68
N ARG A 154 11.20 19.59 -4.22
CA ARG A 154 12.38 19.69 -5.10
C ARG A 154 12.58 18.46 -5.99
N GLU A 155 12.22 17.28 -5.51
CA GLU A 155 12.34 16.02 -6.25
C GLU A 155 11.10 15.73 -7.13
N GLY A 156 10.16 16.68 -7.24
CA GLY A 156 8.95 16.55 -8.06
C GLY A 156 7.90 15.60 -7.46
N PHE A 157 7.89 15.46 -6.14
CA PHE A 157 6.82 14.79 -5.39
C PHE A 157 5.76 15.79 -4.91
N ASP A 158 5.29 16.62 -5.85
CA ASP A 158 4.19 17.53 -5.60
C ASP A 158 2.89 16.77 -5.27
N GLY A 159 2.05 17.37 -4.43
CA GLY A 159 0.74 16.82 -4.05
C GLY A 159 0.76 15.84 -2.89
N LEU A 160 1.87 15.67 -2.16
CA LEU A 160 1.82 15.05 -0.83
C LEU A 160 1.23 16.05 0.15
N GLU A 161 -0.04 15.88 0.53
CA GLU A 161 -0.73 16.79 1.45
C GLU A 161 -0.20 16.63 2.89
N GLU A 162 0.22 15.42 3.28
CA GLU A 162 0.63 15.14 4.66
C GLU A 162 1.78 14.12 4.69
N VAL A 163 3.01 14.63 4.82
CA VAL A 163 4.15 13.81 5.28
C VAL A 163 4.32 14.11 6.74
N LEU A 164 3.94 13.14 7.56
CA LEU A 164 4.08 13.23 9.00
C LEU A 164 5.36 12.52 9.43
N VAL A 165 6.11 13.12 10.34
CA VAL A 165 7.36 12.58 10.84
C VAL A 165 7.29 12.61 12.35
N PHE A 166 7.31 11.44 13.00
CA PHE A 166 7.08 11.33 14.44
C PHE A 166 8.15 10.51 15.15
N THR A 167 8.38 10.90 16.40
CA THR A 167 8.84 10.03 17.48
C THR A 167 7.63 9.39 18.14
N GLY A 168 7.69 8.10 18.45
CA GLY A 168 6.54 7.41 19.04
C GLY A 168 5.45 7.01 18.04
N LEU A 169 5.85 6.27 16.99
CA LEU A 169 4.89 5.69 16.03
C LEU A 169 3.84 4.81 16.72
N ILE A 170 4.18 4.18 17.84
CA ILE A 170 3.25 3.31 18.57
C ILE A 170 2.11 4.16 19.10
N GLU A 171 2.42 5.25 19.79
CA GLU A 171 1.45 6.14 20.42
C GLU A 171 0.51 6.76 19.38
N VAL A 172 1.03 7.13 18.20
CA VAL A 172 0.19 7.65 17.10
C VAL A 172 -0.68 6.55 16.49
N LEU A 173 -0.16 5.33 16.35
CA LEU A 173 -0.96 4.22 15.84
C LEU A 173 -2.02 3.77 16.86
N GLU A 174 -1.71 3.80 18.15
CA GLU A 174 -2.67 3.51 19.22
C GLU A 174 -3.76 4.59 19.26
N ASP A 175 -3.42 5.89 19.21
CA ASP A 175 -4.41 6.97 19.16
C ASP A 175 -5.32 6.87 17.92
N GLU A 176 -4.75 6.58 16.74
CA GLU A 176 -5.52 6.50 15.50
C GLU A 176 -6.35 5.21 15.35
N PHE A 177 -5.93 4.09 15.96
CA PHE A 177 -6.55 2.78 15.71
C PHE A 177 -7.15 2.09 16.94
N ASP A 178 -6.89 2.52 18.17
CA ASP A 178 -7.50 1.98 19.40
C ASP A 178 -8.68 2.83 19.93
N CYS A 179 -9.14 3.82 19.16
CA CYS A 179 -10.31 4.65 19.51
C CYS A 179 -11.69 4.03 19.17
N GLU A 180 -11.78 2.72 18.89
CA GLU A 180 -13.04 2.00 18.58
C GLU A 180 -13.52 1.06 19.71
#